data_AF-A0A2N6CLP7-F1
#
_entry.id   AF-A0A2N6CLP7-F1
#
_cell.length_a   1.000
_cell.length_b   1.000
_cell.length_c   1.000
_cell.angle_alpha   90.00
_cell.angle_beta   90.00
_cell.angle_gamma   90.00
#
_symmetry.space_group_name_H-M   'P 1'
#
loop_
_entity.id
_entity.type
_entity.pdbx_description
1 polymer ?
#
loop_
_entity_poly.entity_id
_entity_poly.type
_entity_poly.pdbx_seq_one_letter_code
_entity_poly.pdbx_strand_id
1 'polypeptide(L)'
;LTGKEFIAELTGFFDGVRTIAGDIRESSLAAHQLLTGAGTAFVLVSSLDAAKILEAEDFRNALRDSGYRLAAVIVNRAHPEWFRADQDEIAAGLHMADADKLGEMHAAMRRYYSRRGRAHAAFSRLQGHKTAVVKIAELDDEPTGLDGLERLGRLLQTSGRRGNVANPPDAGGN
;
A
#
# COMPACT_ATOMS: atom_id res chain seq x y z
N LEU A 1 -13.50 -28.14 41.56
CA LEU A 1 -14.58 -27.73 40.65
C LEU A 1 -15.35 -28.97 40.25
N THR A 2 -16.62 -29.09 40.65
CA THR A 2 -17.42 -30.27 40.29
C THR A 2 -17.93 -30.13 38.85
N GLY A 3 -18.09 -31.25 38.12
CA GLY A 3 -18.58 -31.21 36.73
C GLY A 3 -19.94 -30.52 36.58
N LYS A 4 -20.74 -30.45 37.64
CA LYS A 4 -22.05 -29.79 37.65
C LYS A 4 -21.93 -28.26 37.67
N GLU A 5 -20.98 -27.70 38.42
CA GLU A 5 -20.70 -26.25 38.42
C GLU A 5 -20.13 -25.78 37.08
N PHE A 6 -19.21 -26.56 36.50
CA PHE A 6 -18.65 -26.25 35.18
C PHE A 6 -19.72 -26.18 34.09
N ILE A 7 -20.66 -27.13 34.06
CA ILE A 7 -21.77 -27.12 33.09
C ILE A 7 -22.72 -25.93 33.31
N ALA A 8 -22.95 -25.55 34.56
CA ALA A 8 -23.77 -24.37 34.87
C ALA A 8 -23.10 -23.07 34.38
N GLU A 9 -21.78 -22.91 34.61
CA GLU A 9 -21.01 -21.77 34.10
C GLU A 9 -20.98 -21.73 32.56
N LEU A 10 -20.78 -22.87 31.91
CA LEU A 10 -20.78 -22.96 30.44
C LEU A 10 -22.12 -22.53 29.84
N THR A 11 -23.22 -22.93 30.49
CA THR A 11 -24.58 -22.56 30.06
C THR A 11 -24.80 -21.06 30.23
N GLY A 12 -24.43 -20.49 31.38
CA GLY A 12 -24.50 -19.04 31.62
C GLY A 12 -23.67 -18.23 30.64
N PHE A 13 -22.49 -18.73 30.27
CA PHE A 13 -21.66 -18.12 29.23
C PHE A 13 -22.37 -18.10 27.87
N PHE A 14 -22.95 -19.23 27.42
CA PHE A 14 -23.63 -19.28 26.11
C PHE A 14 -24.89 -18.41 26.06
N ASP A 15 -25.63 -18.28 27.16
CA ASP A 15 -26.78 -17.38 27.24
C ASP A 15 -26.34 -15.91 27.20
N GLY A 16 -25.23 -15.57 27.88
CA GLY A 16 -24.60 -14.25 27.76
C GLY A 16 -24.16 -13.95 26.32
N VAL A 17 -23.49 -14.89 25.65
CA VAL A 17 -23.06 -14.75 24.25
C VAL A 17 -24.26 -14.59 23.30
N ARG A 18 -25.33 -15.36 23.47
CA ARG A 18 -26.55 -15.24 22.66
C ARG A 18 -27.18 -13.85 22.77
N THR A 19 -27.14 -13.26 23.95
CA THR A 19 -27.69 -11.93 24.21
C THR A 19 -26.94 -10.87 23.39
N ILE A 20 -25.60 -10.92 23.37
CA ILE A 20 -24.79 -9.91 22.65
C ILE A 20 -24.58 -10.22 21.16
N ALA A 21 -24.80 -11.47 20.73
CA ALA A 21 -24.54 -11.89 19.36
C ALA A 21 -25.42 -11.16 18.33
N GLY A 22 -26.66 -10.81 18.72
CA GLY A 22 -27.57 -10.00 17.89
C GLY A 22 -26.99 -8.61 17.65
N ASP A 23 -26.65 -7.91 18.72
CA ASP A 23 -26.11 -6.54 18.68
C ASP A 23 -24.78 -6.46 17.92
N ILE A 24 -23.91 -7.46 18.09
CA ILE A 24 -22.64 -7.57 17.35
C ILE A 24 -22.92 -7.75 15.86
N ARG A 25 -23.90 -8.59 15.50
CA ARG A 25 -24.27 -8.82 14.09
C ARG A 25 -24.83 -7.56 13.45
N GLU A 26 -25.73 -6.86 14.12
CA GLU A 26 -26.31 -5.60 13.62
C GLU A 26 -25.22 -4.53 13.45
N SER A 27 -24.36 -4.35 14.44
CA SER A 27 -23.24 -3.42 14.39
C SER A 27 -22.27 -3.75 13.25
N SER A 28 -21.98 -5.04 13.03
CA SER A 28 -21.11 -5.50 11.94
C SER A 28 -21.72 -5.23 10.56
N LEU A 29 -23.03 -5.42 10.42
CA LEU A 29 -23.75 -5.12 9.18
C LEU A 29 -23.77 -3.60 8.90
N ALA A 30 -24.03 -2.79 9.91
CA ALA A 30 -23.99 -1.33 9.79
C ALA A 30 -22.59 -0.84 9.39
N ALA A 31 -21.53 -1.36 10.00
CA ALA A 31 -20.16 -1.07 9.62
C ALA A 31 -19.86 -1.50 8.18
N HIS A 32 -20.30 -2.70 7.77
CA HIS A 32 -20.10 -3.19 6.41
C HIS A 32 -20.80 -2.31 5.36
N GLN A 33 -22.01 -1.82 5.65
CA GLN A 33 -22.73 -0.88 4.78
C GLN A 33 -21.98 0.45 4.63
N LEU A 34 -21.40 0.98 5.71
CA LEU A 34 -20.57 2.18 5.65
C LEU A 34 -19.31 1.96 4.81
N LEU A 35 -18.66 0.81 4.96
CA LEU A 35 -17.43 0.49 4.23
C LEU A 35 -17.65 0.20 2.75
N THR A 36 -18.83 -0.30 2.36
CA THR A 36 -19.21 -0.55 0.95
C THR A 36 -19.92 0.64 0.30
N GLY A 37 -20.33 1.64 1.08
CA GLY A 37 -20.99 2.84 0.60
C GLY A 37 -20.16 3.67 -0.38
N ALA A 38 -20.84 4.45 -1.24
CA ALA A 38 -20.19 5.19 -2.33
C ALA A 38 -19.21 6.29 -1.86
N GLY A 39 -19.31 6.74 -0.61
CA GLY A 39 -18.40 7.70 0.01
C GLY A 39 -17.13 7.10 0.61
N THR A 40 -17.03 5.76 0.65
CA THR A 40 -15.87 5.06 1.22
C THR A 40 -14.99 4.48 0.12
N ALA A 41 -13.68 4.63 0.28
CA ALA A 41 -12.69 4.07 -0.61
C ALA A 41 -11.54 3.48 0.19
N PHE A 42 -11.03 2.34 -0.27
CA PHE A 42 -9.87 1.68 0.29
C PHE A 42 -8.62 2.09 -0.48
N VAL A 43 -7.52 2.23 0.25
CA VAL A 43 -6.18 2.44 -0.30
C VAL A 43 -5.29 1.34 0.22
N LEU A 44 -4.71 0.55 -0.68
CA LEU A 44 -3.80 -0.52 -0.32
C LEU A 44 -2.38 0.02 -0.25
N VAL A 45 -1.73 -0.02 0.91
CA VAL A 45 -0.33 0.38 1.08
C VAL A 45 0.54 -0.88 1.17
N SER A 46 1.52 -1.02 0.28
CA SER A 46 2.44 -2.16 0.23
C SER A 46 3.85 -1.72 -0.15
N SER A 47 4.84 -2.60 -0.06
CA SER A 47 6.23 -2.35 -0.51
C SER A 47 6.54 -3.12 -1.79
N LEU A 48 7.72 -2.89 -2.39
CA LEU A 48 8.15 -3.55 -3.64
C LEU A 48 8.57 -5.01 -3.51
N ASP A 49 8.15 -5.72 -2.47
CA ASP A 49 8.57 -7.11 -2.27
C ASP A 49 7.72 -8.11 -3.08
N ALA A 50 8.37 -9.10 -3.68
CA ALA A 50 7.71 -10.04 -4.59
C ALA A 50 6.62 -10.86 -3.88
N ALA A 51 6.84 -11.28 -2.63
CA ALA A 51 5.82 -11.92 -1.81
C ALA A 51 4.65 -10.97 -1.51
N LYS A 52 4.96 -9.69 -1.25
CA LYS A 52 3.97 -8.63 -0.98
C LYS A 52 3.14 -8.25 -2.21
N ILE A 53 3.64 -8.49 -3.41
CA ILE A 53 2.89 -8.29 -4.66
C ILE A 53 1.80 -9.36 -4.81
N LEU A 54 2.11 -10.63 -4.54
CA LEU A 54 1.12 -11.72 -4.58
C LEU A 54 0.04 -11.54 -3.50
N GLU A 55 0.45 -11.25 -2.25
CA GLU A 55 -0.50 -10.91 -1.18
C GLU A 55 -1.41 -9.73 -1.56
N ALA A 56 -0.88 -8.73 -2.27
CA ALA A 56 -1.66 -7.59 -2.73
C ALA A 56 -2.68 -7.96 -3.82
N GLU A 57 -2.43 -8.97 -4.67
CA GLU A 57 -3.43 -9.49 -5.62
C GLU A 57 -4.57 -10.20 -4.89
N ASP A 58 -4.23 -11.07 -3.94
CA ASP A 58 -5.20 -11.80 -3.15
C ASP A 58 -6.06 -10.85 -2.32
N PHE A 59 -5.44 -9.86 -1.67
CA PHE A 59 -6.15 -8.87 -0.88
C PHE A 59 -7.09 -8.00 -1.74
N ARG A 60 -6.66 -7.62 -2.95
CA ARG A 60 -7.54 -6.92 -3.89
C ARG A 60 -8.74 -7.78 -4.28
N ASN A 61 -8.50 -9.05 -4.63
CA ASN A 61 -9.58 -9.95 -5.01
C ASN A 61 -10.57 -10.09 -3.84
N ALA A 62 -10.08 -10.27 -2.61
CA ALA A 62 -10.92 -10.29 -1.42
C ALA A 62 -11.70 -8.99 -1.19
N LEU A 63 -11.10 -7.82 -1.42
CA LEU A 63 -11.79 -6.53 -1.33
C LEU A 63 -12.93 -6.43 -2.35
N ARG A 64 -12.65 -6.78 -3.61
CA ARG A 64 -13.64 -6.76 -4.70
C ARG A 64 -14.78 -7.73 -4.41
N ASP A 65 -14.47 -8.95 -4.00
CA ASP A 65 -15.44 -10.01 -3.76
C ASP A 65 -16.31 -9.68 -2.52
N SER A 66 -15.79 -8.86 -1.59
CA SER A 66 -16.53 -8.30 -0.44
C SER A 66 -17.26 -6.99 -0.76
N GLY A 67 -17.26 -6.52 -2.01
CA GLY A 67 -17.96 -5.30 -2.43
C GLY A 67 -17.26 -3.98 -2.08
N TYR A 68 -16.03 -4.02 -1.58
CA TYR A 68 -15.27 -2.82 -1.23
C TYR A 68 -14.66 -2.15 -2.46
N ARG A 69 -14.63 -0.81 -2.44
CA ARG A 69 -14.07 0.00 -3.52
C ARG A 69 -12.59 0.30 -3.28
N LEU A 70 -11.70 -0.39 -3.97
CA LEU A 70 -10.28 -0.05 -3.99
C LEU A 70 -10.03 1.12 -4.95
N ALA A 71 -9.59 2.26 -4.44
CA ALA A 71 -9.31 3.46 -5.25
C ALA A 71 -7.85 3.55 -5.68
N ALA A 72 -6.92 3.15 -4.80
CA ALA A 72 -5.50 3.26 -5.08
C ALA A 72 -4.66 2.17 -4.42
N VAL A 73 -3.52 1.88 -5.04
CA VAL A 73 -2.42 1.10 -4.47
C VAL A 73 -1.21 2.03 -4.32
N ILE A 74 -0.76 2.19 -3.09
CA ILE A 74 0.45 2.92 -2.73
C ILE A 74 1.58 1.92 -2.54
N VAL A 75 2.62 2.07 -3.36
CA VAL A 75 3.89 1.38 -3.17
C VAL A 75 4.81 2.26 -2.35
N ASN A 76 4.84 1.99 -1.06
CA ASN A 76 5.72 2.64 -0.11
C ASN A 76 7.17 2.16 -0.30
N ARG A 77 8.13 3.06 -0.07
CA ARG A 77 9.58 2.78 -0.16
C ARG A 77 9.98 2.08 -1.46
N ALA A 78 9.46 2.57 -2.58
CA ALA A 78 9.67 1.97 -3.89
C ALA A 78 11.12 2.10 -4.38
N HIS A 79 11.80 3.15 -3.97
CA HIS A 79 13.21 3.40 -4.27
C HIS A 79 13.69 4.50 -3.32
N PRO A 80 14.98 4.54 -3.00
CA PRO A 80 15.56 5.64 -2.25
C PRO A 80 15.46 6.94 -3.05
N GLU A 81 15.46 8.08 -2.34
CA GLU A 81 15.30 9.41 -2.93
C GLU A 81 16.35 9.70 -4.02
N TRP A 82 17.60 9.30 -3.78
CA TRP A 82 18.71 9.44 -4.72
C TRP A 82 18.55 8.64 -6.03
N PHE A 83 17.62 7.67 -6.11
CA PHE A 83 17.47 6.82 -7.30
C PHE A 83 17.10 7.61 -8.57
N ARG A 84 16.48 8.80 -8.39
CA ARG A 84 16.09 9.70 -9.48
C ARG A 84 17.00 10.94 -9.60
N ALA A 85 17.99 11.09 -8.73
CA ALA A 85 18.96 12.18 -8.83
C ALA A 85 19.80 12.05 -10.11
N ASP A 86 20.28 13.19 -10.61
CA ASP A 86 21.10 13.24 -11.81
C ASP A 86 22.45 12.56 -11.57
N GLN A 87 22.90 11.74 -12.53
CA GLN A 87 24.18 11.02 -12.39
C GLN A 87 25.37 11.98 -12.36
N ASP A 88 25.27 13.09 -13.08
CA ASP A 88 26.33 14.09 -13.16
C ASP A 88 26.50 14.81 -11.82
N GLU A 89 25.41 14.99 -11.06
CA GLU A 89 25.41 15.61 -9.74
C GLU A 89 26.00 14.68 -8.66
N ILE A 90 25.68 13.38 -8.73
CA ILE A 90 26.28 12.35 -7.86
C ILE A 90 27.77 12.18 -8.14
N ALA A 91 28.16 12.16 -9.43
CA ALA A 91 29.56 12.02 -9.84
C ALA A 91 30.42 13.22 -9.43
N ALA A 92 29.86 14.44 -9.48
CA ALA A 92 30.56 15.66 -9.07
C ALA A 92 30.85 15.74 -7.56
N GLY A 93 30.02 15.11 -6.73
CA GLY A 93 30.19 15.09 -5.26
C GLY A 93 31.24 14.09 -4.74
N LEU A 94 31.79 13.24 -5.60
CA LEU A 94 32.73 12.18 -5.21
C LEU A 94 34.19 12.65 -5.32
N HIS A 95 34.78 13.07 -4.21
CA HIS A 95 36.23 13.31 -4.15
C HIS A 95 37.01 12.00 -4.23
N MET A 96 38.04 12.01 -5.07
CA MET A 96 38.70 10.81 -5.61
C MET A 96 39.61 10.11 -4.59
N ALA A 97 39.14 8.96 -4.10
CA ALA A 97 39.97 7.85 -3.60
C ALA A 97 39.21 6.51 -3.67
N ASP A 98 37.88 6.51 -3.51
CA ASP A 98 37.00 5.31 -3.55
C ASP A 98 35.90 5.38 -4.62
N ALA A 99 36.05 6.29 -5.60
CA ALA A 99 35.01 6.60 -6.60
C ALA A 99 34.58 5.36 -7.42
N ASP A 100 35.50 4.46 -7.75
CA ASP A 100 35.22 3.27 -8.55
C ASP A 100 34.31 2.29 -7.79
N LYS A 101 34.65 1.97 -6.53
CA LYS A 101 33.87 1.03 -5.70
C LYS A 101 32.49 1.59 -5.37
N LEU A 102 32.38 2.90 -5.15
CA LEU A 102 31.10 3.55 -4.89
C LEU A 102 30.24 3.63 -6.17
N GLY A 103 30.87 3.85 -7.34
CA GLY A 103 30.22 3.76 -8.63
C GLY A 103 29.65 2.37 -8.91
N GLU A 104 30.41 1.32 -8.63
CA GLU A 104 29.95 -0.07 -8.73
C GLU A 104 28.77 -0.36 -7.80
N MET A 105 28.84 0.07 -6.53
CA MET A 105 27.76 -0.10 -5.56
C MET A 105 26.49 0.64 -5.99
N HIS A 106 26.63 1.88 -6.48
CA HIS A 106 25.51 2.67 -6.99
C HIS A 106 24.86 1.99 -8.21
N ALA A 107 25.65 1.50 -9.16
CA ALA A 107 25.16 0.77 -10.32
C ALA A 107 24.43 -0.53 -9.91
N ALA A 108 24.99 -1.28 -8.95
CA ALA A 108 24.39 -2.49 -8.41
C ALA A 108 23.05 -2.20 -7.73
N MET A 109 22.98 -1.16 -6.88
CA MET A 109 21.74 -0.75 -6.22
C MET A 109 20.70 -0.23 -7.23
N ARG A 110 21.11 0.53 -8.24
CA ARG A 110 20.19 0.94 -9.32
C ARG A 110 19.61 -0.25 -10.06
N ARG A 111 20.44 -1.26 -10.37
CA ARG A 111 19.98 -2.51 -11.01
C ARG A 111 19.00 -3.26 -10.11
N TYR A 112 19.27 -3.31 -8.80
CA TYR A 112 18.41 -3.94 -7.80
C TYR A 112 17.00 -3.29 -7.78
N TYR A 113 16.92 -1.97 -7.60
CA TYR A 113 15.63 -1.25 -7.58
C TYR A 113 14.92 -1.26 -8.95
N SER A 114 15.67 -1.18 -10.06
CA SER A 114 15.10 -1.27 -11.41
C SER A 114 14.44 -2.63 -11.67
N ARG A 115 15.06 -3.73 -11.22
CA ARG A 115 14.49 -5.08 -11.35
C ARG A 115 13.19 -5.22 -10.56
N ARG A 116 13.14 -4.72 -9.33
CA ARG A 116 11.91 -4.71 -8.49
C ARG A 116 10.83 -3.81 -9.08
N GLY A 117 11.20 -2.65 -9.62
CA GLY A 117 10.30 -1.73 -10.31
C GLY A 117 9.61 -2.35 -11.54
N ARG A 118 10.30 -3.23 -12.28
CA ARG A 118 9.73 -3.95 -13.45
C ARG A 118 8.68 -5.00 -13.06
N ALA A 119 8.95 -5.80 -12.02
CA ALA A 119 7.98 -6.76 -11.51
C ALA A 119 6.68 -6.06 -11.10
N HIS A 120 6.81 -4.89 -10.46
CA HIS A 120 5.66 -4.08 -10.11
C HIS A 120 4.98 -3.43 -11.33
N ALA A 121 5.71 -2.97 -12.34
CA ALA A 121 5.09 -2.42 -13.55
C ALA A 121 4.23 -3.45 -14.30
N ALA A 122 4.62 -4.73 -14.26
CA ALA A 122 3.79 -5.83 -14.76
C ALA A 122 2.50 -5.98 -13.92
N PHE A 123 2.61 -5.94 -12.59
CA PHE A 123 1.45 -5.93 -11.69
C PHE A 123 0.53 -4.74 -11.93
N SER A 124 1.05 -3.50 -12.05
CA SER A 124 0.23 -2.31 -12.31
C SER A 124 -0.60 -2.45 -13.59
N ARG A 125 -0.10 -3.14 -14.62
CA ARG A 125 -0.85 -3.39 -15.87
C ARG A 125 -2.01 -4.37 -15.68
N LEU A 126 -1.90 -5.32 -14.75
CA LEU A 126 -2.98 -6.26 -14.40
C LEU A 126 -4.10 -5.60 -13.59
N GLN A 127 -3.86 -4.43 -12.98
CA GLN A 127 -4.80 -3.76 -12.09
C GLN A 127 -5.99 -3.07 -12.79
N GLY A 128 -5.99 -3.03 -14.12
CA GLY A 128 -7.00 -2.34 -14.91
C GLY A 128 -6.98 -0.82 -14.70
N HIS A 129 -7.72 -0.11 -15.56
CA HIS A 129 -7.67 1.36 -15.64
C HIS A 129 -8.33 2.07 -14.44
N LYS A 130 -9.01 1.35 -13.54
CA LYS A 130 -9.81 1.92 -12.45
C LYS A 130 -9.06 2.11 -11.13
N THR A 131 -7.89 1.48 -10.96
CA THR A 131 -7.12 1.55 -9.70
C THR A 131 -5.85 2.35 -9.92
N ALA A 132 -5.71 3.50 -9.24
CA ALA A 132 -4.50 4.31 -9.35
C ALA A 132 -3.32 3.64 -8.64
N VAL A 133 -2.13 3.63 -9.26
CA VAL A 133 -0.92 3.11 -8.63
C VAL A 133 0.06 4.25 -8.39
N VAL A 134 0.39 4.48 -7.12
CA VAL A 134 1.24 5.58 -6.65
C VAL A 134 2.52 5.01 -6.04
N LYS A 135 3.69 5.47 -6.49
CA LYS A 135 4.99 5.05 -5.93
C LYS A 135 5.56 6.18 -5.08
N ILE A 136 5.93 5.86 -3.83
CA ILE A 136 6.56 6.80 -2.90
C ILE A 136 8.01 6.38 -2.72
N ALA A 137 8.92 7.34 -2.77
CA ALA A 137 10.32 7.11 -2.46
C ALA A 137 10.50 6.83 -0.96
N GLU A 138 11.54 6.09 -0.61
CA GLU A 138 12.03 6.03 0.76
C GLU A 138 12.68 7.38 1.08
N LEU A 139 12.21 7.98 2.17
CA LEU A 139 12.76 9.21 2.72
C LEU A 139 14.02 8.87 3.51
N ASP A 140 15.05 9.69 3.39
CA ASP A 140 16.29 9.51 4.15
C ASP A 140 16.08 9.68 5.67
N ASP A 141 15.09 10.50 6.05
CA ASP A 141 14.65 10.70 7.44
C ASP A 141 13.22 10.20 7.67
N GLU A 142 12.94 9.72 8.88
CA GLU A 142 11.59 9.32 9.27
C GLU A 142 10.66 10.55 9.35
N PRO A 143 9.49 10.53 8.70
CA PRO A 143 8.58 11.67 8.67
C PRO A 143 7.88 11.83 10.03
N THR A 144 8.59 12.43 10.97
CA THR A 144 8.09 12.79 12.30
C THR A 144 7.67 14.27 12.32
N GLY A 145 6.65 14.59 13.11
CA GLY A 145 6.10 15.96 13.16
C GLY A 145 5.30 16.38 11.93
N LEU A 146 4.80 17.61 11.95
CA LEU A 146 3.94 18.15 10.89
C LEU A 146 4.71 18.36 9.58
N ASP A 147 5.96 18.81 9.65
CA ASP A 147 6.80 19.05 8.46
C ASP A 147 7.07 17.75 7.68
N GLY A 148 7.33 16.65 8.41
CA GLY A 148 7.49 15.32 7.81
C GLY A 148 6.22 14.83 7.10
N LEU A 149 5.06 15.04 7.72
CA LEU A 149 3.76 14.71 7.13
C LEU A 149 3.42 15.58 5.93
N GLU A 150 3.77 16.88 5.96
CA GLU A 150 3.59 17.79 4.81
C GLU A 150 4.44 17.33 3.62
N ARG A 151 5.71 16.98 3.86
CA ARG A 151 6.61 16.44 2.83
C ARG A 151 6.05 15.16 2.21
N LEU A 152 5.58 14.22 3.03
CA LEU A 152 4.92 13.00 2.55
C LEU A 152 3.64 13.31 1.74
N GLY A 153 2.84 14.29 2.20
CA GLY A 153 1.65 14.75 1.50
C GLY A 153 1.96 15.33 0.11
N ARG A 154 3.01 16.13 -0.02
CA ARG A 154 3.48 16.67 -1.30
C ARG A 154 3.98 15.56 -2.24
N LEU A 155 4.68 14.56 -1.71
CA LEU A 155 5.12 13.38 -2.47
C LEU A 155 3.93 12.57 -3.00
N LEU A 156 2.92 12.34 -2.17
CA LEU A 156 1.68 11.66 -2.57
C LEU A 156 0.97 12.39 -3.70
N GLN A 157 0.83 13.73 -3.61
CA GLN A 157 0.18 14.53 -4.65
C GLN A 157 0.94 14.52 -5.97
N THR A 158 2.28 14.64 -5.91
CA THR A 158 3.14 14.67 -7.09
C THR A 158 3.16 13.30 -7.80
N SER A 159 3.31 12.23 -7.02
CA SER A 159 3.29 10.85 -7.54
C SER A 159 1.89 10.44 -8.04
N GLY A 160 0.83 10.91 -7.37
CA GLY A 160 -0.56 10.67 -7.79
C GLY A 160 -0.88 11.30 -9.14
N ARG A 161 -0.48 12.56 -9.37
CA ARG A 161 -0.62 13.21 -10.69
C ARG A 161 0.09 12.44 -11.80
N ARG A 162 1.30 11.94 -11.58
CA ARG A 162 2.06 11.18 -12.58
C ARG A 162 1.48 9.78 -12.83
N GLY A 163 0.99 9.11 -11.79
CA GLY A 163 0.32 7.81 -11.91
C GLY A 163 -1.00 7.89 -12.68
N ASN A 164 -1.73 8.99 -12.52
CA ASN A 164 -3.00 9.23 -13.23
C ASN A 164 -2.79 9.60 -14.71
N VAL A 165 -1.70 10.29 -15.06
CA VAL A 165 -1.37 10.61 -16.47
C VAL A 165 -0.93 9.37 -17.26
N ALA A 166 -0.33 8.37 -16.60
CA ALA A 166 0.03 7.10 -17.24
C ALA A 166 -1.17 6.18 -17.52
N ASN A 167 -2.36 6.53 -17.03
CA ASN A 167 -3.60 5.80 -17.23
C ASN A 167 -4.68 6.81 -17.68
N PRO A 168 -4.68 7.22 -18.97
CA PRO A 168 -5.57 8.26 -19.44
C PRO A 168 -7.03 7.84 -19.19
N PRO A 169 -7.92 8.77 -18.78
CA PRO A 169 -9.35 8.50 -18.84
C PRO A 169 -9.69 8.31 -20.31
N ASP A 170 -10.32 7.16 -20.65
CA ASP A 170 -10.82 6.92 -21.98
C ASP A 170 -11.59 8.16 -22.46
N ALA A 171 -11.17 8.66 -23.63
CA ALA A 171 -12.00 9.51 -24.44
C ALA A 171 -13.26 8.70 -24.74
N GLY A 172 -14.33 8.97 -23.99
CA GLY A 172 -15.66 8.49 -24.32
C GLY A 172 -15.99 8.95 -25.74
N GLY A 173 -16.23 7.98 -26.61
CA GLY A 173 -16.47 8.21 -28.03
C GLY A 173 -17.33 7.11 -28.64
N ASN A 174 -18.63 7.26 -28.44
CA ASN A 174 -19.78 6.75 -29.20
C ASN A 174 -20.08 5.24 -29.20
#